data_AF-A0A0M1I3X9-F1
#
_entry.id   AF-A0A0M1I3X9-F1
#
_cell.length_a   1.000
_cell.length_b   1.000
_cell.length_c   1.000
_cell.angle_alpha   90.00
_cell.angle_beta   90.00
_cell.angle_gamma   90.00
#
_symmetry.space_group_name_H-M   'P 1'
#
loop_
_entity.id
_entity.type
_entity.pdbx_description
1 polymer ?
#
loop_
_entity_poly.entity_id
_entity_poly.type
_entity_poly.pdbx_seq_one_letter_code
_entity_poly.pdbx_strand_id
1 'polypeptide(L)'
;MSKQIINIGNSPNDGNGEPARSAFNKTNKNFDEVYSALGGGSGTIPNAMPVANGGTGAITAPAARINLGIQEAVAGYTDVTSQRVGGTVYTNSSNKLKFIVVIINVPAKTYAGIHLNSTNNALAQVYSDSAMSQFPLIAAIPHGSGYALNTNNIVKWLETT
;
A
#
# COMPACT_ATOMS: atom_id res chain seq x y z
N MET A 1 27.79 -2.35 -17.90
CA MET A 1 29.16 -2.06 -18.38
C MET A 1 29.19 -0.60 -18.82
N SER A 2 30.32 -0.05 -19.26
CA SER A 2 30.25 1.23 -19.98
C SER A 2 29.71 1.01 -21.39
N LYS A 3 28.88 1.93 -21.89
CA LYS A 3 28.39 1.92 -23.27
C LYS A 3 29.56 1.75 -24.23
N GLN A 4 29.50 0.74 -25.09
CA GLN A 4 30.49 0.54 -26.14
C GLN A 4 30.13 1.36 -27.38
N ILE A 5 31.06 2.15 -27.90
CA ILE A 5 30.86 2.96 -29.10
C ILE A 5 31.62 2.32 -30.26
N ILE A 6 30.95 2.20 -31.42
CA ILE A 6 31.57 1.71 -32.65
C ILE A 6 32.42 2.85 -33.25
N ASN A 7 33.70 2.57 -33.53
CA ASN A 7 34.56 3.49 -34.26
C ASN A 7 34.34 3.33 -35.77
N ILE A 8 33.76 4.35 -36.40
CA ILE A 8 33.44 4.37 -37.83
C ILE A 8 34.52 5.01 -38.71
N GLY A 9 35.65 5.44 -38.11
CA GLY A 9 36.65 6.25 -38.80
C GLY A 9 36.29 7.74 -38.80
N ASN A 10 37.17 8.56 -39.38
CA ASN A 10 37.00 10.00 -39.54
C ASN A 10 36.28 10.36 -40.84
N SER A 11 36.44 9.53 -41.88
CA SER A 11 35.83 9.70 -43.20
C SER A 11 35.41 8.35 -43.79
N PRO A 12 34.47 8.32 -44.76
CA PRO A 12 34.13 7.10 -45.47
C PRO A 12 35.37 6.43 -46.09
N ASN A 13 35.51 5.12 -45.88
CA ASN A 13 36.59 4.29 -46.44
C ASN A 13 38.02 4.71 -46.04
N ASP A 14 38.20 5.44 -44.94
CA ASP A 14 39.52 5.93 -44.52
C ASP A 14 40.42 4.86 -43.87
N GLY A 15 39.91 3.65 -43.65
CA GLY A 15 40.63 2.54 -43.03
C GLY A 15 40.90 2.68 -41.52
N ASN A 16 40.45 3.78 -40.90
CA ASN A 16 40.67 4.06 -39.47
C ASN A 16 39.52 3.60 -38.58
N GLY A 17 38.44 3.08 -39.17
CA GLY A 17 37.36 2.40 -38.47
C GLY A 17 37.78 1.03 -37.91
N GLU A 18 36.97 0.48 -37.02
CA GLU A 18 37.25 -0.86 -36.48
C GLU A 18 36.70 -1.99 -37.37
N PRO A 19 37.26 -3.22 -37.29
CA PRO A 19 36.74 -4.35 -38.03
C PRO A 19 35.30 -4.69 -37.67
N ALA A 20 34.52 -5.16 -38.64
CA ALA A 20 33.11 -5.53 -38.46
C ALA A 20 32.90 -6.51 -37.29
N ARG A 21 33.81 -7.48 -37.09
CA ARG A 21 33.75 -8.41 -35.96
C ARG A 21 33.81 -7.69 -34.60
N SER A 22 34.64 -6.66 -34.47
CA SER A 22 34.74 -5.86 -33.25
C SER A 22 33.47 -5.04 -33.03
N ALA A 23 32.97 -4.40 -34.09
CA ALA A 23 31.73 -3.62 -34.06
C ALA A 23 30.50 -4.47 -33.66
N PHE A 24 30.35 -5.67 -34.22
CA PHE A 24 29.24 -6.58 -33.86
C PHE A 24 29.39 -7.14 -32.45
N ASN A 25 30.61 -7.42 -31.99
CA ASN A 25 30.83 -7.80 -30.60
C ASN A 25 30.42 -6.68 -29.63
N LYS A 26 30.73 -5.41 -29.94
CA LYS A 26 30.25 -4.26 -29.16
C LYS A 26 28.73 -4.13 -29.19
N THR A 27 28.13 -4.38 -30.34
CA THR A 27 26.67 -4.37 -30.54
C THR A 27 26.00 -5.40 -29.64
N ASN A 28 26.43 -6.67 -29.70
CA ASN A 28 25.91 -7.73 -28.85
C ASN A 28 26.04 -7.38 -27.37
N LYS A 29 27.22 -6.93 -26.93
CA LYS A 29 27.45 -6.54 -25.52
C LYS A 29 26.52 -5.41 -25.05
N ASN A 30 26.28 -4.41 -25.89
CA ASN A 30 25.35 -3.33 -25.55
C ASN A 30 23.91 -3.83 -25.46
N PHE A 31 23.47 -4.72 -26.36
CA PHE A 31 22.13 -5.29 -26.30
C PHE A 31 21.95 -6.25 -25.13
N ASP A 32 22.95 -7.08 -24.82
CA ASP A 32 22.95 -7.96 -23.64
C ASP A 32 22.78 -7.12 -22.36
N GLU A 33 23.48 -5.98 -22.28
CA GLU A 33 23.32 -5.03 -21.16
C GLU A 33 21.90 -4.47 -21.06
N VAL A 34 21.31 -4.03 -22.17
CA VAL A 34 19.93 -3.50 -22.19
C VAL A 34 18.91 -4.59 -21.85
N TYR A 35 19.03 -5.79 -22.43
CA TYR A 35 18.13 -6.91 -22.14
C TYR A 35 18.21 -7.30 -20.66
N SER A 36 19.42 -7.39 -20.10
CA SER A 36 19.59 -7.64 -18.67
C SER A 36 18.96 -6.55 -17.81
N ALA A 37 19.20 -5.27 -18.15
CA ALA A 37 18.66 -4.13 -17.39
C ALA A 37 17.13 -4.07 -17.41
N LEU A 38 16.50 -4.51 -18.50
CA LEU A 38 15.04 -4.57 -18.63
C LEU A 38 14.42 -5.87 -18.10
N GLY A 39 15.22 -6.75 -17.49
CA GLY A 39 14.76 -8.02 -16.91
C GLY A 39 14.58 -9.16 -17.92
N GLY A 40 15.05 -8.98 -19.15
CA GLY A 40 15.02 -9.97 -20.24
C GLY A 40 16.31 -10.77 -20.41
N GLY A 41 17.07 -11.02 -19.35
CA GLY A 41 18.33 -11.78 -19.40
C GLY A 41 18.21 -13.21 -19.94
N SER A 42 16.99 -13.75 -20.06
CA SER A 42 16.67 -15.03 -20.70
C SER A 42 16.39 -14.91 -22.21
N GLY A 43 16.58 -13.73 -22.81
CA GLY A 43 16.35 -13.47 -24.23
C GLY A 43 14.94 -12.97 -24.57
N THR A 44 14.10 -12.65 -23.59
CA THR A 44 12.78 -12.05 -23.81
C THR A 44 12.51 -11.00 -22.75
N ILE A 45 12.20 -9.77 -23.17
CA ILE A 45 11.82 -8.70 -22.25
C ILE A 45 10.42 -9.02 -21.70
N PRO A 46 10.22 -9.03 -20.36
CA PRO A 46 8.92 -9.30 -19.78
C PRO A 46 7.92 -8.19 -20.12
N ASN A 47 6.63 -8.56 -20.25
CA ASN A 47 5.56 -7.59 -20.52
C ASN A 47 5.42 -6.54 -19.40
N ALA A 48 5.75 -6.91 -18.16
CA ALA A 48 5.83 -6.01 -17.03
C ALA A 48 7.26 -6.01 -16.49
N MET A 49 7.87 -4.82 -16.42
CA MET A 49 9.23 -4.68 -15.91
C MET A 49 9.26 -4.95 -14.40
N PRO A 50 10.24 -5.72 -13.88
CA PRO A 50 10.37 -5.96 -12.45
C PRO A 50 10.55 -4.68 -11.65
N VAL A 51 10.09 -4.66 -10.39
CA VAL A 51 10.22 -3.48 -9.50
C VAL A 51 11.68 -3.05 -9.35
N ALA A 52 12.61 -4.01 -9.24
CA ALA A 52 14.05 -3.77 -9.16
C ALA A 52 14.61 -2.96 -10.33
N ASN A 53 13.95 -3.00 -11.49
CA ASN A 53 14.35 -2.29 -12.71
C ASN A 53 13.44 -1.06 -12.96
N GLY A 54 12.46 -0.81 -12.08
CA GLY A 54 11.36 0.16 -12.24
C GLY A 54 11.68 1.62 -11.92
N GLY A 55 12.96 2.02 -11.90
CA GLY A 55 13.38 3.42 -11.71
C GLY A 55 13.12 4.04 -10.32
N THR A 56 12.43 3.34 -9.42
CA THR A 56 12.15 3.82 -8.05
C THR A 56 13.32 3.62 -7.09
N GLY A 57 14.38 2.91 -7.49
CA GLY A 57 15.49 2.53 -6.62
C GLY A 57 15.14 1.45 -5.58
N ALA A 58 13.95 0.85 -5.66
CA ALA A 58 13.50 -0.20 -4.76
C ALA A 58 13.49 -1.58 -5.43
N ILE A 59 13.68 -2.64 -4.65
CA ILE A 59 13.57 -4.04 -5.12
C ILE A 59 12.26 -4.72 -4.69
N THR A 60 11.41 -4.03 -3.91
CA THR A 60 10.11 -4.54 -3.46
C THR A 60 9.01 -3.50 -3.72
N ALA A 61 7.79 -3.96 -3.98
CA ALA A 61 6.66 -3.06 -4.22
C ALA A 61 6.38 -2.09 -3.05
N PRO A 62 6.44 -2.50 -1.76
CA PRO A 62 6.27 -1.55 -0.65
C PRO A 62 7.31 -0.43 -0.64
N ALA A 63 8.60 -0.75 -0.84
CA ALA A 63 9.65 0.26 -0.88
C ALA A 63 9.50 1.18 -2.12
N ALA A 64 9.08 0.64 -3.26
CA ALA A 64 8.82 1.45 -4.45
C ALA A 64 7.71 2.48 -4.23
N ARG A 65 6.62 2.09 -3.54
CA ARG A 65 5.55 3.03 -3.16
C ARG A 65 6.05 4.14 -2.24
N ILE A 66 6.88 3.80 -1.25
CA ILE A 66 7.50 4.78 -0.35
C ILE A 66 8.36 5.77 -1.14
N ASN A 67 9.22 5.29 -2.05
CA ASN A 67 10.11 6.14 -2.84
C ASN A 67 9.35 7.06 -3.81
N LEU A 68 8.17 6.64 -4.27
CA LEU A 68 7.26 7.48 -5.06
C LEU A 68 6.46 8.49 -4.21
N GLY A 69 6.61 8.48 -2.89
CA GLY A 69 5.82 9.32 -1.98
C GLY A 69 4.37 8.85 -1.83
N ILE A 70 4.05 7.62 -2.27
CA ILE A 70 2.73 7.02 -2.11
C ILE A 70 2.64 6.53 -0.66
N GLN A 71 2.17 7.41 0.21
CA GLN A 71 1.81 7.05 1.57
C GLN A 71 0.43 6.41 1.53
N GLU A 72 0.32 5.15 1.97
CA GLU A 72 -1.00 4.59 2.27
C GLU A 72 -1.60 5.43 3.40
N ALA A 73 -2.60 6.25 3.04
CA ALA A 73 -3.37 7.05 4.00
C ALA A 73 -3.96 6.15 5.10
N VAL A 74 -4.25 4.90 4.72
CA VAL A 74 -4.89 3.88 5.52
C VAL A 74 -4.45 2.51 4.98
N ALA A 75 -3.80 1.68 5.80
CA ALA A 75 -3.64 0.27 5.44
C ALA A 75 -5.01 -0.41 5.46
N GLY A 76 -5.24 -1.37 4.57
CA GLY A 76 -6.56 -1.96 4.34
C GLY A 76 -7.30 -2.36 5.63
N TYR A 77 -8.64 -2.35 5.55
CA TYR A 77 -9.49 -2.76 6.67
C TYR A 77 -9.32 -4.26 6.98
N THR A 78 -9.04 -4.57 8.24
CA THR A 78 -9.07 -5.91 8.80
C THR A 78 -10.33 -6.11 9.61
N ASP A 79 -10.98 -7.26 9.43
CA ASP A 79 -12.10 -7.67 10.27
C ASP A 79 -11.58 -8.15 11.62
N VAL A 80 -11.97 -7.43 12.67
CA VAL A 80 -11.61 -7.71 14.06
C VAL A 80 -12.84 -8.00 14.91
N THR A 81 -13.99 -8.30 14.29
CA THR A 81 -15.27 -8.49 14.99
C THR A 81 -15.16 -9.48 16.16
N SER A 82 -14.53 -10.64 15.95
CA SER A 82 -14.37 -11.66 16.98
C SER A 82 -13.34 -11.32 18.06
N GLN A 83 -12.56 -10.25 17.88
CA GLN A 83 -11.53 -9.78 18.81
C GLN A 83 -11.98 -8.58 19.65
N ARG A 84 -13.20 -8.10 19.42
CA ARG A 84 -13.73 -6.87 20.03
C ARG A 84 -14.97 -7.19 20.85
N VAL A 85 -15.06 -6.53 22.00
CA VAL A 85 -16.18 -6.63 22.93
C VAL A 85 -16.60 -5.21 23.32
N GLY A 86 -17.91 -4.97 23.33
CA GLY A 86 -18.48 -3.72 23.81
C GLY A 86 -18.13 -3.45 25.28
N GLY A 87 -18.02 -2.18 25.62
CA GLY A 87 -17.59 -1.71 26.95
C GLY A 87 -16.08 -1.81 27.19
N THR A 88 -15.32 -2.49 26.34
CA THR A 88 -13.86 -2.55 26.43
C THR A 88 -13.23 -1.38 25.70
N VAL A 89 -12.31 -0.68 26.36
CA VAL A 89 -11.49 0.37 25.73
C VAL A 89 -10.25 -0.26 25.11
N TYR A 90 -10.11 -0.11 23.80
CA TYR A 90 -8.94 -0.51 23.02
C TYR A 90 -8.08 0.71 22.71
N THR A 91 -6.76 0.55 22.56
CA THR A 91 -5.87 1.67 22.23
C THR A 91 -5.45 1.61 20.78
N ASN A 92 -5.44 2.75 20.09
CA ASN A 92 -4.78 2.85 18.79
C ASN A 92 -3.26 2.88 18.97
N SER A 93 -2.64 1.70 18.92
CA SER A 93 -1.19 1.55 19.00
C SER A 93 -0.46 1.76 17.66
N SER A 94 -1.18 1.96 16.56
CA SER A 94 -0.55 2.32 15.28
C SER A 94 0.05 3.72 15.37
N ASN A 95 1.20 3.95 14.73
CA ASN A 95 1.78 5.29 14.59
C ASN A 95 1.02 6.20 13.61
N LYS A 96 -0.14 5.73 13.11
CA LYS A 96 -1.05 6.44 12.21
C LYS A 96 -2.44 6.61 12.84
N LEU A 97 -3.25 7.45 12.21
CA LEU A 97 -4.68 7.50 12.47
C LEU A 97 -5.32 6.15 12.14
N LYS A 98 -6.17 5.63 13.03
CA LYS A 98 -6.94 4.40 12.78
C LYS A 98 -8.37 4.78 12.42
N PHE A 99 -8.86 4.33 11.27
CA PHE A 99 -10.30 4.41 11.00
C PHE A 99 -10.96 3.12 11.47
N ILE A 100 -12.10 3.27 12.12
CA ILE A 100 -12.94 2.15 12.51
C ILE A 100 -14.28 2.28 11.81
N VAL A 101 -14.76 1.16 11.29
CA VAL A 101 -16.09 1.04 10.69
C VAL A 101 -16.77 -0.09 11.42
N VAL A 102 -17.87 0.22 12.09
CA VAL A 102 -18.65 -0.77 12.83
C VAL A 102 -20.07 -0.81 12.29
N ILE A 103 -20.65 -2.00 12.32
CA ILE A 103 -22.07 -2.19 12.12
C ILE A 103 -22.61 -2.81 13.40
N ILE A 104 -23.59 -2.14 14.00
CA ILE A 104 -24.17 -2.54 15.28
C ILE A 104 -25.68 -2.68 15.17
N ASN A 105 -26.26 -3.58 15.97
CA ASN A 105 -27.70 -3.63 16.19
C ASN A 105 -28.05 -2.80 17.42
N VAL A 106 -28.93 -1.81 17.24
CA VAL A 106 -29.29 -0.86 18.30
C VAL A 106 -30.67 -1.24 18.85
N PRO A 107 -30.79 -1.56 20.15
CA PRO A 107 -32.09 -1.80 20.78
C PRO A 107 -32.98 -0.56 20.70
N ALA A 108 -34.29 -0.77 20.83
CA ALA A 108 -35.24 0.34 20.89
C ALA A 108 -34.90 1.28 22.06
N LYS A 109 -35.08 2.57 21.83
CA LYS A 109 -34.93 3.65 22.81
C LYS A 109 -33.55 3.70 23.46
N THR A 110 -32.52 3.32 22.72
CA THR A 110 -31.13 3.24 23.24
C THR A 110 -30.19 3.98 22.30
N TYR A 111 -29.20 4.66 22.89
CA TYR A 111 -28.06 5.21 22.14
C TYR A 111 -26.92 4.21 22.10
N ALA A 112 -26.37 4.00 20.91
CA ALA A 112 -25.16 3.20 20.73
C ALA A 112 -24.17 3.92 19.82
N GLY A 113 -22.89 3.83 20.14
CA GLY A 113 -21.89 4.67 19.53
C GLY A 113 -20.46 4.19 19.72
N ILE A 114 -19.57 4.86 19.00
CA ILE A 114 -18.14 4.85 19.19
C ILE A 114 -17.79 6.01 20.12
N HIS A 115 -16.94 5.74 21.11
CA HIS A 115 -16.54 6.71 22.11
C HIS A 115 -15.01 6.80 22.23
N LEU A 116 -14.50 7.99 22.53
CA LEU A 116 -13.07 8.27 22.71
C LEU A 116 -12.68 8.19 24.19
N ASN A 117 -11.60 7.46 24.48
CA ASN A 117 -10.97 7.30 25.81
C ASN A 117 -11.90 6.85 26.94
N SER A 118 -13.14 6.49 26.63
CA SER A 118 -14.23 6.22 27.55
C SER A 118 -15.39 5.58 26.79
N THR A 119 -16.48 5.25 27.48
CA THR A 119 -17.77 4.88 26.87
C THR A 119 -18.79 6.02 26.87
N ASN A 120 -18.39 7.25 27.24
CA ASN A 120 -19.31 8.38 27.44
C ASN A 120 -19.02 9.58 26.53
N ASN A 121 -17.78 9.72 26.04
CA ASN A 121 -17.42 10.79 25.10
C ASN A 121 -17.63 10.33 23.64
N ALA A 122 -18.85 10.50 23.13
CA ALA A 122 -19.23 9.99 21.82
C ALA A 122 -18.49 10.71 20.68
N LEU A 123 -17.85 9.94 19.80
CA LEU A 123 -17.32 10.41 18.51
C LEU A 123 -18.37 10.29 17.41
N ALA A 124 -19.12 9.19 17.43
CA ALA A 124 -20.19 8.90 16.49
C ALA A 124 -21.23 8.07 17.22
N GLN A 125 -22.50 8.47 17.15
CA GLN A 125 -23.58 7.82 17.88
C GLN A 125 -24.84 7.79 17.05
N VAL A 126 -25.60 6.71 17.21
CA VAL A 126 -26.94 6.53 16.64
C VAL A 126 -27.92 6.19 17.74
N TYR A 127 -29.18 6.42 17.45
CA TYR A 127 -30.31 6.09 18.30
C TYR A 127 -31.37 5.38 17.46
N SER A 128 -32.06 4.43 18.06
CA SER A 128 -33.16 3.72 17.41
C SER A 128 -34.44 3.87 18.19
N ASP A 129 -35.52 4.35 17.56
CA ASP A 129 -36.87 4.23 18.12
C ASP A 129 -37.45 2.82 17.96
N SER A 130 -36.89 2.03 17.03
CA SER A 130 -37.35 0.68 16.70
C SER A 130 -36.44 -0.40 17.30
N ALA A 131 -36.99 -1.58 17.54
CA ALA A 131 -36.21 -2.67 18.12
C ALA A 131 -35.21 -3.26 17.11
N MET A 132 -33.92 -3.31 17.51
CA MET A 132 -32.84 -4.02 16.80
C MET A 132 -32.59 -3.51 15.38
N SER A 133 -32.60 -2.19 15.18
CA SER A 133 -32.22 -1.60 13.89
C SER A 133 -30.70 -1.59 13.72
N GLN A 134 -30.24 -1.98 12.53
CA GLN A 134 -28.83 -2.04 12.20
C GLN A 134 -28.33 -0.68 11.69
N PHE A 135 -27.21 -0.19 12.22
CA PHE A 135 -26.62 1.08 11.80
C PHE A 135 -25.11 0.94 11.56
N PRO A 136 -24.59 1.55 10.47
CA PRO A 136 -23.16 1.75 10.30
C PRO A 136 -22.69 2.99 11.08
N LEU A 137 -21.54 2.90 11.73
CA LEU A 137 -20.83 4.00 12.36
C LEU A 137 -19.37 4.02 11.91
N ILE A 138 -18.80 5.21 11.75
CA ILE A 138 -17.41 5.40 11.35
C ILE A 138 -16.76 6.43 12.26
N ALA A 139 -15.53 6.19 12.68
CA ALA A 139 -14.74 7.18 13.40
C ALA A 139 -13.25 7.10 13.06
N ALA A 140 -12.56 8.22 13.25
CA ALA A 140 -11.12 8.36 13.15
C ALA A 140 -10.51 8.46 14.55
N ILE A 141 -9.57 7.58 14.87
CA ILE A 141 -8.97 7.44 16.20
C ILE A 141 -7.49 7.87 16.15
N PRO A 142 -7.10 8.96 16.83
CA PRO A 142 -5.70 9.41 16.88
C PRO A 142 -4.76 8.36 17.48
N HIS A 143 -3.48 8.42 17.12
CA HIS A 143 -2.43 7.60 17.74
C HIS A 143 -2.44 7.79 19.26
N GLY A 144 -2.30 6.68 20.00
CA GLY A 144 -2.25 6.69 21.47
C GLY A 144 -3.59 6.89 22.16
N SER A 145 -4.67 7.16 21.42
CA SER A 145 -6.01 7.32 22.00
C SER A 145 -6.71 5.98 22.20
N GLY A 146 -7.49 5.89 23.28
CA GLY A 146 -8.43 4.82 23.53
C GLY A 146 -9.73 4.99 22.75
N TYR A 147 -10.39 3.89 22.41
CA TYR A 147 -11.70 3.87 21.75
C TYR A 147 -12.51 2.66 22.21
N ALA A 148 -13.83 2.83 22.31
CA ALA A 148 -14.74 1.77 22.73
C ALA A 148 -16.09 1.88 22.02
N LEU A 149 -16.82 0.77 21.97
CA LEU A 149 -18.27 0.81 21.78
C LEU A 149 -18.96 0.74 23.13
N ASN A 150 -20.07 1.44 23.29
CA ASN A 150 -20.93 1.31 24.48
C ASN A 150 -21.96 0.16 24.34
N THR A 151 -21.84 -0.71 23.33
CA THR A 151 -22.77 -1.81 23.04
C THR A 151 -22.03 -3.10 22.67
N ASN A 152 -22.59 -4.25 23.05
CA ASN A 152 -22.11 -5.59 22.70
C ASN A 152 -22.76 -6.17 21.44
N ASN A 153 -23.78 -5.50 20.88
CA ASN A 153 -24.53 -6.00 19.73
C ASN A 153 -23.80 -5.70 18.41
N ILE A 154 -22.58 -6.19 18.29
CA ILE A 154 -21.67 -5.93 17.17
C ILE A 154 -21.97 -6.95 16.07
N VAL A 155 -22.32 -6.45 14.88
CA VAL A 155 -22.49 -7.28 13.67
C VAL A 155 -21.18 -7.35 12.89
N LYS A 156 -20.49 -6.21 12.79
CA LYS A 156 -19.19 -6.12 12.12
C LYS A 156 -18.34 -5.06 12.77
N TRP A 157 -17.04 -5.31 12.87
CA TRP A 157 -16.05 -4.33 13.28
C TRP A 157 -14.82 -4.46 12.38
N LEU A 158 -14.60 -3.43 11.57
CA LEU A 158 -13.44 -3.30 10.71
C LEU A 158 -12.53 -2.21 11.24
N GLU A 159 -11.23 -2.47 11.27
CA GLU A 159 -10.22 -1.49 11.63
C GLU A 159 -9.15 -1.43 10.56
N THR A 160 -8.62 -0.23 10.36
CA THR A 160 -7.43 -0.07 9.55
C THR A 160 -6.22 -0.61 10.29
N THR A 161 -5.31 -1.19 9.53
CA THR A 161 -4.04 -1.74 10.04
C THR A 161 -2.98 -0.68 10.25
#